data_AF-A0A024GVI8-F1
#
_entry.id   AF-A0A024GVI8-F1
#
_cell.length_a   1.000
_cell.length_b   1.000
_cell.length_c   1.000
_cell.angle_alpha   90.00
_cell.angle_beta   90.00
_cell.angle_gamma   90.00
#
_symmetry.space_group_name_H-M   'P 1'
#
loop_
_entity.id
_entity.type
_entity.pdbx_description
1 polymer ?
#
loop_
_entity_poly.entity_id
_entity_poly.type
_entity_poly.pdbx_seq_one_letter_code
_entity_poly.pdbx_strand_id
1 'polypeptide(L)'
;MGDVKFGYCVGTDRLGNKYYEDPTEVAGQQRYCEYHIDSFDNFDGDQIPPEWHAWLHYTTDAKPGDEAFKAENWAKVPISQKTDTPFEHHVGPTDCFVPHATLKRTRGYNSEHFMLKAGEPDQYYMQPNHPLRCRKRSNQIFEHVDYNEPKKSFENASGPLRDASLN
;
A
#
# COMPACT_ATOMS: atom_id res chain seq x y z
N MET A 1 16.03 22.46 -22.53
CA MET A 1 15.33 21.67 -23.57
C MET A 1 16.31 21.42 -24.70
N GLY A 2 16.51 20.17 -25.11
CA GLY A 2 17.37 19.82 -26.26
C GLY A 2 16.61 19.68 -27.58
N ASP A 3 15.30 19.93 -27.56
CA ASP A 3 14.38 19.77 -28.69
C ASP A 3 13.70 21.10 -29.00
N VAL A 4 13.45 21.37 -30.28
CA VAL A 4 12.81 22.61 -30.76
C VAL A 4 11.36 22.30 -31.05
N LYS A 5 10.46 22.82 -30.22
CA LYS A 5 9.02 22.63 -30.34
C LYS A 5 8.31 23.92 -30.67
N PHE A 6 7.24 23.81 -31.44
CA PHE A 6 6.32 24.90 -31.75
C PHE A 6 4.96 24.54 -31.16
N GLY A 7 4.22 25.54 -30.70
CA GLY A 7 2.95 25.29 -30.02
C GLY A 7 2.26 26.60 -29.63
N TYR A 8 0.96 26.52 -29.40
CA TYR A 8 0.16 27.65 -28.96
C TYR A 8 0.35 27.89 -27.46
N CYS A 9 0.62 29.14 -27.06
CA CYS A 9 0.74 29.50 -25.64
C CYS A 9 -0.65 29.50 -25.00
N VAL A 10 -0.88 28.52 -24.13
CA VAL A 10 -2.16 28.29 -23.45
C VAL A 10 -2.30 29.23 -22.25
N GLY A 11 -1.21 29.45 -21.52
CA GLY A 11 -1.21 30.33 -20.37
C GLY A 11 0.13 30.35 -19.63
N THR A 12 0.17 31.15 -18.58
CA THR A 12 1.33 31.32 -17.71
C THR A 12 0.92 31.16 -16.26
N ASP A 13 1.71 30.44 -15.47
CA ASP A 13 1.46 30.34 -14.03
C ASP A 13 1.98 31.55 -13.25
N ARG A 14 1.79 31.51 -11.93
CA ARG A 14 2.26 32.53 -11.00
C ARG A 14 3.78 32.62 -10.91
N LEU A 15 4.49 31.52 -11.17
CA LEU A 15 5.95 31.45 -11.13
C LEU A 15 6.58 31.94 -12.44
N GLY A 16 5.76 32.15 -13.48
CA GLY A 16 6.19 32.62 -14.79
C GLY A 16 6.43 31.50 -15.79
N ASN A 17 6.20 30.24 -15.42
CA ASN A 17 6.29 29.12 -16.35
C ASN A 17 5.20 29.25 -17.42
N LYS A 18 5.55 28.95 -18.67
CA LYS A 18 4.65 29.06 -19.82
C LYS A 18 4.27 27.69 -20.31
N TYR A 19 2.99 27.50 -20.59
CA TYR A 19 2.43 26.22 -21.00
C TYR A 19 1.97 26.29 -22.45
N TYR A 20 2.32 25.28 -23.23
CA TYR A 20 2.07 25.24 -24.67
C TYR A 20 1.37 23.94 -25.07
N GLU A 21 0.55 24.02 -26.12
CA GLU A 21 -0.13 22.88 -26.72
C GLU A 21 0.03 22.88 -28.24
N ASP A 22 0.41 21.73 -28.78
CA ASP A 22 0.42 21.42 -30.21
C ASP A 22 -0.26 20.06 -30.46
N PRO A 23 -1.48 20.04 -31.01
CA PRO A 23 -2.19 18.80 -31.30
C PRO A 23 -1.61 18.02 -32.49
N THR A 24 -0.70 18.61 -33.26
CA THR A 24 -0.07 17.94 -34.42
C THR A 24 1.06 17.00 -34.00
N GLU A 25 1.61 17.20 -32.81
CA GLU A 25 2.65 16.37 -32.22
C GLU A 25 2.14 14.98 -31.81
N VAL A 26 3.08 14.06 -31.60
CA VAL A 26 2.78 12.69 -31.16
C VAL A 26 2.09 12.72 -29.78
N ALA A 27 1.10 11.85 -29.59
CA ALA A 27 0.37 11.72 -28.33
C ALA A 27 1.35 11.56 -27.13
N GLY A 28 1.12 12.35 -26.08
CA GLY A 28 2.01 12.44 -24.91
C GLY A 28 3.07 13.55 -25.01
N GLN A 29 3.34 14.07 -26.21
CA GLN A 29 4.25 15.19 -26.44
C GLN A 29 3.57 16.49 -26.89
N GLN A 30 2.24 16.48 -26.97
CA GLN A 30 1.40 17.58 -27.43
C GLN A 30 1.41 18.76 -26.46
N ARG A 31 1.50 18.49 -25.15
CA ARG A 31 1.55 19.50 -24.09
C ARG A 31 2.96 19.57 -23.51
N TYR A 32 3.48 20.77 -23.35
CA TYR A 32 4.81 20.98 -22.76
C TYR A 32 4.88 22.31 -22.01
N CYS A 33 5.86 22.40 -21.09
CA CYS A 33 6.09 23.56 -20.25
C CYS A 33 7.50 24.13 -20.49
N GLU A 34 7.56 25.46 -20.63
CA GLU A 34 8.80 26.24 -20.61
C GLU A 34 8.93 26.87 -19.23
N TYR A 35 9.91 26.40 -18.46
CA TYR A 35 10.12 26.84 -17.09
C TYR A 35 10.78 28.20 -17.06
N HIS A 36 10.36 29.03 -16.11
CA HIS A 36 10.98 30.32 -15.82
C HIS A 36 12.14 30.12 -14.83
N ILE A 37 13.30 29.74 -15.35
CA ILE A 37 14.52 29.47 -14.58
C ILE A 37 15.71 30.26 -15.13
N ASP A 38 16.61 30.66 -14.24
CA ASP A 38 17.83 31.40 -14.62
C ASP A 38 18.91 30.48 -15.22
N SER A 39 19.02 29.27 -14.69
CA SER A 39 20.05 28.28 -15.04
C SER A 39 19.45 26.88 -15.11
N PHE A 40 19.98 26.05 -16.02
CA PHE A 40 19.50 24.68 -16.23
C PHE A 40 19.65 23.78 -15.00
N ASP A 41 20.60 24.07 -14.11
CA ASP A 41 20.81 23.30 -12.87
C ASP A 41 19.69 23.47 -11.83
N ASN A 42 18.87 24.52 -11.95
CA ASN A 42 17.76 24.83 -11.05
C ASN A 42 16.40 24.34 -11.58
N PHE A 43 16.42 23.53 -12.64
CA PHE A 43 15.22 22.91 -13.19
C PHE A 43 14.75 21.78 -12.26
N ASP A 44 13.50 21.87 -11.81
CA ASP A 44 12.83 20.76 -11.14
C ASP A 44 11.35 20.68 -11.57
N GLY A 45 10.85 19.45 -11.72
CA GLY A 45 9.49 19.18 -12.19
C GLY A 45 8.42 19.49 -11.15
N ASP A 46 8.80 19.60 -9.88
CA ASP A 46 7.93 19.96 -8.76
C ASP A 46 7.51 21.44 -8.75
N GLN A 47 8.16 22.28 -9.56
CA GLN A 47 7.85 23.71 -9.67
C GLN A 47 6.54 23.97 -10.41
N ILE A 48 5.95 22.95 -11.05
CA ILE A 48 4.65 23.07 -11.70
C ILE A 48 3.55 23.05 -10.63
N PRO A 49 2.70 24.09 -10.53
CA PRO A 49 1.61 24.10 -9.58
C PRO A 49 0.56 23.01 -9.91
N PRO A 50 -0.21 22.54 -8.91
CA PRO A 50 -1.15 21.42 -9.09
C PRO A 50 -2.17 21.63 -10.21
N GLU A 51 -2.58 22.89 -10.44
CA GLU A 51 -3.54 23.24 -11.47
C GLU A 51 -3.02 22.92 -12.88
N TRP A 52 -1.79 23.35 -13.17
CA TRP A 52 -1.14 23.10 -14.44
C TRP A 52 -0.61 21.67 -14.53
N HIS A 53 -0.26 21.03 -13.41
CA HIS A 53 0.17 19.64 -13.37
C HIS A 53 -0.92 18.69 -13.89
N ALA A 54 -2.18 18.85 -13.47
CA ALA A 54 -3.28 18.02 -13.94
C ALA A 54 -3.49 18.12 -15.47
N TRP A 55 -3.40 19.33 -16.02
CA TRP A 55 -3.54 19.57 -17.45
C TRP A 55 -2.34 19.04 -18.25
N LEU A 56 -1.11 19.29 -17.78
CA LEU A 56 0.12 18.87 -18.45
C LEU A 56 0.24 17.34 -18.51
N HIS A 57 -0.21 16.63 -17.48
CA HIS A 57 -0.20 15.17 -17.39
C HIS A 57 -1.44 14.50 -17.99
N TYR A 58 -2.22 15.19 -18.81
CA TYR A 58 -3.43 14.66 -19.48
C TYR A 58 -4.44 14.04 -18.49
N THR A 59 -4.44 14.48 -17.23
CA THR A 59 -5.45 14.05 -16.25
C THR A 59 -6.79 14.72 -16.54
N THR A 60 -6.75 15.97 -16.99
CA THR A 60 -7.92 16.76 -17.36
C THR A 60 -7.64 17.58 -18.62
N ASP A 61 -8.66 17.76 -19.47
CA ASP A 61 -8.60 18.68 -20.62
C ASP A 61 -8.95 20.13 -20.25
N ALA A 62 -9.57 20.34 -19.08
CA ALA A 62 -9.85 21.66 -18.55
C ALA A 62 -8.54 22.38 -18.18
N LYS A 63 -8.41 23.63 -18.62
CA LYS A 63 -7.27 24.49 -18.29
C LYS A 63 -7.49 25.19 -16.94
N PRO A 64 -6.41 25.59 -16.25
CA PRO A 64 -6.53 26.46 -15.08
C PRO A 64 -7.26 27.76 -15.45
N GLY A 65 -8.42 27.98 -14.84
CA GLY A 65 -9.32 29.11 -15.14
C GLY A 65 -10.62 28.74 -15.86
N ASP A 66 -10.70 27.54 -16.46
CA ASP A 66 -11.95 27.04 -17.01
C ASP A 66 -12.93 26.69 -15.88
N GLU A 67 -14.24 26.84 -16.12
CA GLU A 67 -15.24 26.52 -15.08
C GLU A 67 -15.17 25.06 -14.63
N ALA A 68 -14.85 24.16 -15.55
CA ALA A 68 -14.68 22.74 -15.26
C ALA A 68 -13.54 22.45 -14.26
N PHE A 69 -12.57 23.35 -14.11
CA PHE A 69 -11.46 23.20 -13.18
C PHE A 69 -11.80 23.68 -11.75
N LYS A 70 -12.91 24.40 -11.54
CA LYS A 70 -13.31 24.89 -10.22
C LYS A 70 -13.55 23.71 -9.27
N ALA A 71 -12.89 23.75 -8.09
CA ALA A 71 -12.99 22.69 -7.08
C ALA A 71 -14.42 22.39 -6.61
N GLU A 72 -15.33 23.34 -6.77
CA GLU A 72 -16.76 23.20 -6.49
C GLU A 72 -17.42 22.10 -7.33
N ASN A 73 -16.92 21.88 -8.55
CA ASN A 73 -17.43 20.87 -9.48
C ASN A 73 -16.91 19.46 -9.20
N TRP A 74 -15.92 19.31 -8.32
CA TRP A 74 -15.38 18.00 -7.99
C TRP A 74 -16.35 17.22 -7.12
N ALA A 75 -16.45 15.92 -7.39
CA ALA A 75 -17.29 15.02 -6.62
C ALA A 75 -16.81 14.98 -5.15
N LYS A 76 -17.59 15.58 -4.25
CA LYS A 76 -17.32 15.53 -2.81
C LYS A 76 -17.69 14.13 -2.32
N VAL A 77 -16.69 13.31 -2.04
CA VAL A 77 -16.90 12.04 -1.34
C VAL A 77 -17.19 12.38 0.13
N PRO A 78 -18.34 11.93 0.69
CA PRO A 78 -18.61 12.15 2.11
C PRO A 78 -17.52 11.45 2.92
N ILE A 79 -16.89 12.18 3.84
CA ILE A 79 -15.91 11.61 4.75
C ILE A 79 -16.65 10.57 5.58
N SER A 80 -16.31 9.29 5.40
CA SER A 80 -16.87 8.22 6.22
C SER A 80 -16.48 8.47 7.67
N GLN A 81 -17.46 8.72 8.53
CA GLN A 81 -17.24 8.74 9.98
C GLN A 81 -17.11 7.33 10.57
N LYS A 82 -17.50 6.31 9.80
CA LYS A 82 -17.42 4.92 10.22
C LYS A 82 -16.07 4.34 9.82
N THR A 83 -15.34 3.86 10.82
CA THR A 83 -14.15 3.04 10.62
C THR A 83 -14.57 1.58 10.62
N ASP A 84 -14.20 0.82 9.59
CA ASP A 84 -14.37 -0.64 9.58
C ASP A 84 -13.29 -1.38 10.39
N THR A 85 -12.31 -0.64 10.92
CA THR A 85 -11.32 -1.17 11.84
C THR A 85 -11.95 -1.49 13.20
N PRO A 86 -11.56 -2.59 13.87
CA PRO A 86 -12.11 -2.98 15.17
C PRO A 86 -11.64 -2.06 16.32
N PHE A 87 -10.96 -0.97 16.03
CA PHE A 87 -10.38 -0.06 17.02
C PHE A 87 -11.15 1.26 17.04
N GLU A 88 -11.50 1.72 18.23
CA GLU A 88 -12.24 2.98 18.47
C GLU A 88 -11.37 4.23 18.26
N HIS A 89 -10.04 4.08 18.31
CA HIS A 89 -9.07 5.16 18.21
C HIS A 89 -7.93 4.83 17.24
N HIS A 90 -7.41 5.87 16.58
CA HIS A 90 -6.29 5.82 15.63
C HIS A 90 -4.96 5.31 16.23
N VAL A 91 -4.88 5.22 17.56
CA VAL A 91 -3.65 4.90 18.31
C VAL A 91 -3.46 3.38 18.48
N GLY A 92 -4.39 2.57 17.96
CA GLY A 92 -4.38 1.13 18.15
C GLY A 92 -4.61 0.73 19.62
N PRO A 93 -4.58 -0.58 19.94
CA PRO A 93 -4.72 -1.06 21.30
C PRO A 93 -3.54 -0.58 22.15
N THR A 94 -3.82 0.00 23.32
CA THR A 94 -2.82 0.47 24.31
C THR A 94 -2.26 -0.69 25.13
N ASP A 95 -2.11 -1.86 24.51
CA ASP A 95 -1.55 -3.04 25.16
C ASP A 95 -0.03 -2.97 25.17
N CYS A 96 0.58 -3.72 26.08
CA CYS A 96 2.03 -3.91 26.11
C CYS A 96 2.50 -4.43 24.75
N PHE A 97 3.48 -3.76 24.13
CA PHE A 97 4.06 -4.19 22.86
C PHE A 97 4.55 -5.64 22.96
N VAL A 98 3.88 -6.54 22.23
CA VAL A 98 4.33 -7.92 22.07
C VAL A 98 5.13 -8.00 20.77
N PRO A 99 6.46 -8.20 20.82
CA PRO A 99 7.26 -8.33 19.60
C PRO A 99 6.75 -9.50 18.76
N HIS A 100 6.58 -9.27 17.46
CA HIS A 100 6.15 -10.32 16.54
C HIS A 100 7.19 -11.45 16.49
N ALA A 101 6.75 -12.70 16.28
CA ALA A 101 7.63 -13.87 16.31
C ALA A 101 8.80 -13.78 15.31
N THR A 102 8.59 -13.12 14.16
CA THR A 102 9.68 -12.94 13.18
C THR A 102 10.78 -11.96 13.61
N LEU A 103 10.65 -11.27 14.76
CA LEU A 103 11.75 -10.59 15.42
C LEU A 103 12.70 -11.55 16.12
N LYS A 104 12.26 -12.75 16.50
CA LYS A 104 13.07 -13.75 17.19
C LYS A 104 13.67 -14.73 16.20
N ARG A 105 14.52 -14.22 15.31
CA ARG A 105 15.24 -15.01 14.31
C ARG A 105 16.68 -14.58 14.21
N THR A 106 17.60 -15.53 14.17
CA THR A 106 18.99 -15.28 13.83
C THR A 106 19.07 -14.66 12.44
N ARG A 107 19.80 -13.53 12.31
CA ARG A 107 19.99 -12.82 11.03
C ARG A 107 21.31 -13.20 10.34
N GLY A 108 22.14 -13.98 11.01
CA GLY A 108 23.42 -14.47 10.52
C GLY A 108 23.59 -15.94 10.90
N TYR A 109 24.33 -16.67 10.08
CA TYR A 109 24.69 -18.06 10.36
C TYR A 109 25.50 -18.14 11.66
N ASN A 110 25.10 -19.00 12.59
CA ASN A 110 25.71 -19.14 13.93
C ASN A 110 25.85 -17.83 14.72
N SER A 111 24.96 -16.86 14.46
CA SER A 111 24.95 -15.59 15.20
C SER A 111 23.91 -15.66 16.31
N GLU A 112 24.29 -15.32 17.55
CA GLU A 112 23.35 -15.16 18.64
C GLU A 112 22.36 -14.02 18.34
N HIS A 113 21.14 -14.12 18.87
CA HIS A 113 20.10 -13.13 18.64
C HIS A 113 19.64 -12.54 19.98
N PHE A 114 19.62 -11.21 20.10
CA PHE A 114 19.32 -10.50 21.36
C PHE A 114 18.00 -10.91 22.04
N MET A 115 16.99 -11.32 21.25
CA MET A 115 15.69 -11.74 21.78
C MET A 115 15.53 -13.26 21.98
N LEU A 116 16.54 -14.07 21.65
CA LEU A 116 16.54 -15.53 21.83
C LEU A 116 17.61 -15.93 22.85
N LYS A 117 17.33 -16.95 23.66
CA LYS A 117 18.38 -17.53 24.51
C LYS A 117 19.33 -18.36 23.64
N ALA A 118 20.59 -18.50 24.07
CA ALA A 118 21.56 -19.34 23.38
C ALA A 118 21.04 -20.78 23.25
N GLY A 119 20.95 -21.28 22.01
CA GLY A 119 20.43 -22.61 21.68
C GLY A 119 18.90 -22.71 21.54
N GLU A 120 18.15 -21.63 21.73
CA GLU A 120 16.72 -21.59 21.43
C GLU A 120 16.51 -21.52 19.90
N PRO A 121 15.66 -22.39 19.31
CA PRO A 121 15.42 -22.36 17.86
C PRO A 121 14.72 -21.07 17.43
N ASP A 122 14.98 -20.63 16.20
CA ASP A 122 14.33 -19.47 15.60
C ASP A 122 12.80 -19.60 15.61
N GLN A 123 12.11 -18.52 16.01
CA GLN A 123 10.65 -18.47 15.99
C GLN A 123 10.19 -17.86 14.67
N TYR A 124 9.24 -18.54 14.02
CA TYR A 124 8.63 -18.10 12.78
C TYR A 124 7.15 -17.84 13.00
N TYR A 125 6.62 -16.77 12.40
CA TYR A 125 5.18 -16.70 12.21
C TYR A 125 4.78 -17.79 11.22
N MET A 126 4.11 -18.82 11.72
CA MET A 126 3.54 -19.88 10.91
C MET A 126 2.04 -19.64 10.79
N GLN A 127 1.52 -19.62 9.57
CA GLN A 127 0.09 -19.48 9.34
C GLN A 127 -0.70 -20.57 10.10
N PRO A 128 -1.95 -20.28 10.51
CA PRO A 128 -2.90 -21.32 10.89
C PRO A 128 -2.92 -22.46 9.87
N ASN A 129 -2.81 -23.69 10.35
CA ASN A 129 -2.75 -24.94 9.56
C ASN A 129 -1.48 -25.15 8.71
N HIS A 130 -0.42 -24.36 8.91
CA HIS A 130 0.86 -24.61 8.23
C HIS A 130 1.47 -25.97 8.65
N PRO A 131 1.93 -26.83 7.71
CA PRO A 131 2.35 -28.20 8.00
C PRO A 131 3.56 -28.32 8.95
N LEU A 132 4.39 -27.27 9.05
CA LEU A 132 5.53 -27.19 9.97
C LEU A 132 5.19 -26.54 11.33
N ARG A 133 3.95 -26.08 11.54
CA ARG A 133 3.52 -25.55 12.83
C ARG A 133 3.39 -26.73 13.80
N CYS A 134 4.35 -26.87 14.72
CA CYS A 134 4.54 -28.01 15.63
C CYS A 134 3.23 -28.62 16.15
N ARG A 135 2.77 -29.70 15.50
CA ARG A 135 1.79 -30.65 16.04
C ARG A 135 2.61 -31.78 16.68
N LYS A 136 2.31 -32.16 17.91
CA LYS A 136 2.82 -33.43 18.46
C LYS A 136 2.12 -34.57 17.71
N ARG A 137 2.58 -34.92 16.51
CA ARG A 137 1.97 -36.00 15.73
C ARG A 137 2.33 -37.35 16.36
N SER A 138 1.35 -38.22 16.52
CA SER A 138 1.59 -39.64 16.77
C SER A 138 2.30 -40.27 15.58
N ASN A 139 3.06 -41.34 15.80
CA ASN A 139 3.69 -42.13 14.72
C ASN A 139 2.67 -42.80 13.78
N GLN A 140 1.41 -42.89 14.19
CA GLN A 140 0.32 -43.35 13.34
C GLN A 140 -0.13 -42.20 12.42
N ILE A 141 -0.15 -42.49 11.11
CA ILE A 141 -0.54 -41.54 10.05
C ILE A 141 -2.01 -41.11 10.20
N PHE A 142 -2.84 -41.99 10.74
CA PHE A 142 -4.25 -41.72 11.03
C PHE A 142 -4.39 -41.34 12.50
N GLU A 143 -4.75 -40.07 12.76
CA GLU A 143 -5.18 -39.64 14.09
C GLU A 143 -6.50 -40.35 14.42
N HIS A 144 -6.59 -41.01 15.58
CA HIS A 144 -7.78 -41.77 15.97
C HIS A 144 -8.96 -40.82 16.23
N VAL A 145 -9.98 -40.90 15.38
CA VAL A 145 -11.25 -40.21 15.58
C VAL A 145 -12.06 -40.99 16.60
N ASP A 146 -12.27 -40.43 17.79
CA ASP A 146 -13.21 -40.99 18.77
C ASP A 146 -14.65 -40.66 18.33
N TYR A 147 -15.25 -41.62 17.63
CA TYR A 147 -16.62 -41.50 17.14
C TYR A 147 -17.67 -41.53 18.26
N ASN A 148 -17.30 -41.90 19.49
CA ASN A 148 -18.23 -41.88 20.63
C ASN A 148 -18.36 -40.47 21.25
N GLU A 149 -17.36 -39.59 21.08
CA GLU A 149 -17.35 -38.22 21.60
C GLU A 149 -17.06 -37.18 20.49
N PRO A 150 -17.95 -37.00 19.49
CA PRO A 150 -17.67 -36.18 18.30
C PRO A 150 -17.47 -34.68 18.57
N LYS A 151 -17.89 -34.20 19.75
CA LYS A 151 -17.76 -32.78 20.15
C LYS A 151 -16.40 -32.45 20.78
N LYS A 152 -15.61 -33.45 21.13
CA LYS A 152 -14.31 -33.27 21.78
C LYS A 152 -13.25 -33.02 20.71
N SER A 153 -12.56 -31.90 20.79
CA SER A 153 -11.41 -31.64 19.92
C SER A 153 -10.30 -32.62 20.23
N PHE A 154 -9.70 -33.24 19.21
CA PHE A 154 -8.47 -34.02 19.37
C PHE A 154 -7.38 -33.17 20.02
N GLU A 155 -6.46 -33.78 20.77
CA GLU A 155 -5.33 -33.07 21.41
C GLU A 155 -4.53 -32.19 20.45
N ASN A 156 -4.53 -32.55 19.17
CA ASN A 156 -3.81 -31.86 18.11
C ASN A 156 -4.69 -30.94 17.24
N ALA A 157 -6.00 -30.85 17.46
CA ALA A 157 -6.89 -30.04 16.63
C ALA A 157 -6.92 -28.58 17.12
N SER A 158 -6.93 -27.62 16.19
CA SER A 158 -7.09 -26.18 16.50
C SER A 158 -8.51 -25.82 16.92
N GLY A 159 -9.46 -26.73 16.77
CA GLY A 159 -10.87 -26.58 17.13
C GLY A 159 -11.65 -27.89 16.90
N PRO A 160 -12.93 -27.94 17.29
CA PRO A 160 -13.79 -29.09 17.03
C PRO A 160 -14.00 -29.32 15.53
N LEU A 161 -14.37 -30.55 15.16
CA LEU A 161 -14.79 -30.86 13.79
C LEU A 161 -16.03 -30.03 13.43
N ARG A 162 -16.11 -29.60 12.17
CA ARG A 162 -17.31 -28.93 11.65
C ARG A 162 -18.47 -29.93 11.67
N ASP A 163 -19.64 -29.45 12.08
CA ASP A 163 -20.84 -30.28 12.23
C ASP A 163 -21.21 -30.93 10.88
N ALA A 164 -21.45 -32.25 10.91
CA ALA A 164 -21.76 -33.03 9.71
C ALA A 164 -23.14 -32.67 9.10
N SER A 165 -23.97 -31.96 9.86
CA SER A 165 -25.30 -31.50 9.45
C SER A 165 -25.28 -30.22 8.59
N LEU A 166 -24.13 -29.55 8.45
CA LEU A 166 -23.99 -28.25 7.77
C LEU A 166 -23.59 -28.35 6.28
N ASN A 167 -24.07 -29.37 5.58
CA ASN A 167 -23.94 -29.48 4.12
C ASN A 167 -25.10 -28.79 3.40
#